data_AF-A0A957QTH9-F1
#
_entry.id   AF-A0A957QTH9-F1
#
_cell.length_a   1.000
_cell.length_b   1.000
_cell.length_c   1.000
_cell.angle_alpha   90.00
_cell.angle_beta   90.00
_cell.angle_gamma   90.00
#
_symmetry.space_group_name_H-M   'P 1'
#
loop_
_entity.id
_entity.type
_entity.pdbx_description
1 polymer ?
#
loop_
_entity_poly.entity_id
_entity_poly.type
_entity_poly.pdbx_seq_one_letter_code
_entity_poly.pdbx_strand_id
1 'polypeptide(L)'
;GHIELASPVSHIWYVKGVPSRLGLLLNISPRHLERVLYFAQYIVTNVNEDARSRAIQRHERELQSRMQRVEGDVKEQLERLEGDQDAQLSALDQEEESAIQKLNERINEESSQIIAEAQKFQTWIHTSVGKKATEDKLLSWSDQAVLRTGEIVSMDYDMIVNDLVQEKLNELQTLSDEEKSDIRLRISAKRDYVRQELGAQIDSIRSDIDNKQEMLRTQMDRSLDDLKSLEEKQLLTENRYRELSERWGNVFTAGMGAEAVRDIVAKLDLEKMQKELRREMRTTKSKQRRKKAAKRLRVVENFRKSGNRPEWMILTALPVIPPELRPMVQLDGGRFATSDLNDLYRRVINR
;
A
#
# COMPACT_ATOMS: atom_id res chain seq x y z
N GLY A 1 55.89 31.11 18.39
CA GLY A 1 55.08 30.20 19.23
C GLY A 1 53.89 29.69 18.43
N HIS A 2 53.02 28.89 19.03
CA HIS A 2 51.74 28.51 18.42
C HIS A 2 50.66 28.39 19.50
N ILE A 3 49.40 28.40 19.09
CA ILE A 3 48.22 28.16 19.93
C ILE A 3 47.61 26.85 19.43
N GLU A 4 47.56 25.83 20.29
CA GLU A 4 46.75 24.63 20.02
C GLU A 4 45.28 24.98 20.18
N LEU A 5 44.48 24.63 19.16
CA LEU A 5 43.05 24.95 19.15
C LEU A 5 42.26 23.80 19.74
N ALA A 6 41.35 24.10 20.67
CA ALA A 6 40.46 23.10 21.26
C ALA A 6 39.50 22.47 20.23
N SER A 7 39.19 23.20 19.16
CA SER A 7 38.41 22.72 18.02
C SER A 7 39.04 23.19 16.71
N PRO A 8 39.02 22.38 15.63
CA PRO A 8 39.56 22.80 14.34
C PRO A 8 38.87 24.05 13.79
N VAL A 9 39.63 24.94 13.13
CA VAL A 9 39.11 26.18 12.53
C VAL A 9 39.51 26.25 11.05
N SER A 10 38.56 26.56 10.17
CA SER A 10 38.87 26.70 8.75
C SER A 10 39.63 28.00 8.46
N HIS A 11 40.70 27.90 7.68
CA HIS A 11 41.46 29.07 7.28
C HIS A 11 40.68 29.90 6.25
N ILE A 12 40.37 31.15 6.61
CA ILE A 12 39.43 32.02 5.90
C ILE A 12 39.73 32.20 4.40
N TRP A 13 41.01 32.27 4.00
CA TRP A 13 41.40 32.40 2.59
C TRP A 13 40.89 31.28 1.68
N TYR A 14 40.77 30.04 2.18
CA TYR A 14 40.31 28.92 1.36
C TYR A 14 38.77 28.83 1.29
N VAL A 15 38.08 29.50 2.21
CA VAL A 15 36.61 29.54 2.29
C VAL A 15 36.05 30.78 1.61
N LYS A 16 36.45 31.98 2.05
CA LYS A 16 35.95 33.27 1.59
C LYS A 16 36.63 33.79 0.31
N GLY A 17 37.79 33.23 -0.05
CA GLY A 17 38.48 33.56 -1.29
C GLY A 17 37.60 33.29 -2.52
N VAL A 18 37.71 34.11 -3.56
CA VAL A 18 36.93 33.95 -4.80
C VAL A 18 37.84 33.42 -5.91
N PRO A 19 37.63 32.18 -6.42
CA PRO A 19 36.64 31.19 -6.00
C PRO A 19 37.07 30.40 -4.74
N SER A 20 36.09 29.96 -3.95
CA SER A 20 36.32 29.17 -2.73
C SER A 20 36.98 27.84 -3.08
N ARG A 21 38.19 27.60 -2.57
CA ARG A 21 38.94 26.36 -2.86
C ARG A 21 38.26 25.16 -2.22
N LEU A 22 37.84 25.34 -0.96
CA LEU A 22 37.17 24.31 -0.18
C LEU A 22 35.77 24.02 -0.76
N GLY A 23 35.02 25.06 -1.14
CA GLY A 23 33.73 24.90 -1.83
C GLY A 23 33.85 24.18 -3.19
N LEU A 24 34.87 24.50 -3.99
CA LEU A 24 35.13 23.79 -5.26
C LEU A 24 35.49 22.32 -5.03
N LEU A 25 36.30 22.02 -4.02
CA LEU A 25 36.71 20.66 -3.71
C LEU A 25 35.51 19.80 -3.29
N LEU A 26 34.71 20.32 -2.36
CA LEU A 26 33.52 19.63 -1.84
C LEU A 26 32.29 19.70 -2.76
N ASN A 27 32.34 20.49 -3.83
CA ASN A 27 31.19 20.79 -4.71
C ASN A 27 30.04 21.54 -4.03
N ILE A 28 30.31 22.24 -2.92
CA ILE A 28 29.33 22.99 -2.13
C ILE A 28 29.44 24.48 -2.43
N SER A 29 28.32 25.20 -2.42
CA SER A 29 28.34 26.66 -2.59
C SER A 29 29.03 27.34 -1.39
N PRO A 30 29.73 28.47 -1.57
CA PRO A 30 30.37 29.16 -0.45
C PRO A 30 29.39 29.52 0.68
N ARG A 31 28.18 29.96 0.32
CA ARG A 31 27.11 30.28 1.29
C ARG A 31 26.71 29.07 2.14
N HIS A 32 26.59 27.89 1.52
CA HIS A 32 26.25 26.67 2.25
C HIS A 32 27.42 26.17 3.11
N LEU A 33 28.64 26.24 2.60
CA LEU A 33 29.83 25.88 3.36
C LEU A 33 29.98 26.75 4.62
N GLU A 34 29.72 28.05 4.53
CA GLU A 34 29.69 28.95 5.69
C GLU A 34 28.66 28.55 6.73
N ARG A 35 27.47 28.13 6.30
CA ARG A 35 26.42 27.67 7.24
C ARG A 35 26.87 26.45 8.03
N VAL A 36 27.66 25.56 7.44
CA VAL A 36 28.25 24.44 8.18
C VAL A 36 29.34 24.93 9.13
N LEU A 37 30.29 25.73 8.62
CA LEU A 37 31.44 26.22 9.40
C LEU A 37 31.05 27.07 10.61
N TYR A 38 29.96 27.83 10.52
CA TYR A 38 29.42 28.66 11.59
C TYR A 38 28.25 28.00 12.35
N PHE A 39 28.20 26.65 12.39
CA PHE A 39 27.27 25.87 13.21
C PHE A 39 25.77 26.15 12.96
N ALA A 40 25.39 26.53 11.74
CA ALA A 40 24.00 26.77 11.36
C ALA A 40 23.33 25.58 10.64
N GLN A 41 24.11 24.70 10.01
CA GLN A 41 23.64 23.46 9.37
C GLN A 41 24.59 22.30 9.61
N TYR A 42 24.04 21.08 9.68
CA TYR A 42 24.83 19.86 9.68
C TYR A 42 25.21 19.48 8.26
N ILE A 43 26.33 18.78 8.13
CA ILE A 43 26.74 18.09 6.92
C ILE A 43 26.89 16.60 7.21
N VAL A 44 26.33 15.76 6.35
CA VAL A 44 26.51 14.31 6.45
C VAL A 44 27.96 13.96 6.12
N THR A 45 28.67 13.40 7.09
CA THR A 45 30.11 13.10 7.02
C THR A 45 30.40 11.69 6.53
N ASN A 46 29.50 10.75 6.79
CA ASN A 46 29.63 9.35 6.37
C ASN A 46 28.25 8.68 6.38
N VAL A 47 27.97 7.87 5.35
CA VAL A 47 26.80 7.00 5.29
C VAL A 47 27.29 5.56 5.29
N ASN A 48 26.85 4.77 6.26
CA ASN A 48 27.17 3.36 6.35
C ASN A 48 26.21 2.55 5.47
N GLU A 49 26.70 2.18 4.29
CA GLU A 49 25.94 1.43 3.28
C GLU A 49 25.45 0.06 3.76
N ASP A 50 26.23 -0.62 4.59
CA ASP A 50 25.86 -1.92 5.14
C ASP A 50 24.73 -1.77 6.17
N ALA A 51 24.83 -0.76 7.04
CA ALA A 51 23.79 -0.44 8.01
C ALA A 51 22.50 0.01 7.32
N ARG A 52 22.62 0.82 6.26
CA ARG A 52 21.49 1.25 5.42
C ARG A 52 20.78 0.05 4.81
N SER A 53 21.53 -0.87 4.18
CA SER A 53 20.98 -2.06 3.55
C SER A 53 20.29 -2.98 4.55
N ARG A 54 20.89 -3.18 5.74
CA ARG A 54 20.26 -3.96 6.82
C ARG A 54 18.99 -3.31 7.35
N ALA A 55 18.97 -1.98 7.50
CA ALA A 55 17.78 -1.25 7.92
C ALA A 55 16.65 -1.41 6.91
N ILE A 56 16.94 -1.20 5.61
CA ILE A 56 15.97 -1.39 4.52
C ILE A 56 15.39 -2.81 4.55
N GLN A 57 16.25 -3.84 4.58
CA GLN A 57 15.79 -5.23 4.64
C GLN A 57 14.94 -5.54 5.87
N ARG A 58 15.25 -4.95 7.04
CA ARG A 58 14.46 -5.13 8.25
C ARG A 58 13.05 -4.55 8.07
N HIS A 59 12.94 -3.34 7.53
CA HIS A 59 11.66 -2.69 7.27
C HIS A 59 10.84 -3.41 6.19
N GLU A 60 11.49 -3.89 5.13
CA GLU A 60 10.83 -4.69 4.09
C GLU A 60 10.27 -6.01 4.66
N ARG A 61 11.03 -6.71 5.50
CA ARG A 61 10.55 -7.92 6.19
C ARG A 61 9.38 -7.62 7.13
N GLU A 62 9.45 -6.50 7.86
CA GLU A 62 8.36 -6.08 8.73
C GLU A 62 7.09 -5.76 7.94
N LEU A 63 7.21 -5.03 6.82
CA LEU A 63 6.11 -4.76 5.90
C LEU A 63 5.52 -6.06 5.37
N GLN A 64 6.36 -6.99 4.90
CA GLN A 64 5.91 -8.28 4.39
C GLN A 64 5.15 -9.08 5.46
N SER A 65 5.65 -9.11 6.70
CA SER A 65 4.95 -9.79 7.80
C SER A 65 3.60 -9.13 8.13
N ARG A 66 3.53 -7.79 8.11
CA ARG A 66 2.26 -7.07 8.33
C ARG A 66 1.27 -7.34 7.18
N MET A 67 1.73 -7.33 5.94
CA MET A 67 0.93 -7.66 4.76
C MET A 67 0.36 -9.08 4.85
N GLN A 68 1.19 -10.06 5.20
CA GLN A 68 0.75 -11.45 5.38
C GLN A 68 -0.30 -11.61 6.49
N ARG A 69 -0.19 -10.86 7.59
CA ARG A 69 -1.21 -10.87 8.64
C ARG A 69 -2.55 -10.34 8.12
N VAL A 70 -2.52 -9.20 7.44
CA VAL A 70 -3.73 -8.62 6.83
C VAL A 70 -4.34 -9.57 5.80
N GLU A 71 -3.53 -10.21 4.96
CA GLU A 71 -4.01 -11.23 4.00
C GLU A 71 -4.61 -12.45 4.70
N GLY A 72 -4.00 -12.90 5.80
CA GLY A 72 -4.49 -14.01 6.61
C GLY A 72 -5.86 -13.71 7.24
N ASP A 73 -5.98 -12.57 7.91
CA ASP A 73 -7.23 -12.13 8.56
C ASP A 73 -8.39 -12.05 7.55
N VAL A 74 -8.08 -11.58 6.35
CA VAL A 74 -9.06 -11.48 5.25
C VAL A 74 -9.45 -12.84 4.74
N LYS A 75 -8.47 -13.72 4.51
CA LYS A 75 -8.75 -15.05 4.01
C LYS A 75 -9.70 -15.78 4.95
N GLU A 76 -9.50 -15.63 6.26
CA GLU A 76 -10.42 -16.15 7.27
C GLU A 76 -11.81 -15.51 7.19
N GLN A 77 -11.91 -14.19 6.98
CA GLN A 77 -13.19 -13.51 6.79
C GLN A 77 -13.93 -13.98 5.52
N LEU A 78 -13.21 -14.17 4.41
CA LEU A 78 -13.77 -14.69 3.16
C LEU A 78 -14.25 -16.13 3.32
N GLU A 79 -13.45 -17.01 3.94
CA GLU A 79 -13.85 -18.40 4.19
C GLU A 79 -15.11 -18.48 5.07
N ARG A 80 -15.27 -17.57 6.05
CA ARG A 80 -16.50 -17.47 6.85
C ARG A 80 -17.70 -17.03 6.02
N LEU A 81 -17.56 -16.00 5.20
CA LEU A 81 -18.64 -15.50 4.32
C LEU A 81 -19.06 -16.53 3.26
N GLU A 82 -18.09 -17.23 2.67
CA GLU A 82 -18.33 -18.33 1.73
C GLU A 82 -19.04 -19.50 2.45
N GLY A 83 -18.65 -19.82 3.69
CA GLY A 83 -19.35 -20.83 4.49
C GLY A 83 -20.81 -20.45 4.82
N ASP A 84 -21.05 -19.19 5.19
CA ASP A 84 -22.40 -18.67 5.43
C ASP A 84 -23.26 -18.69 4.15
N GLN A 85 -22.63 -18.43 2.99
CA GLN A 85 -23.28 -18.53 1.68
C GLN A 85 -23.78 -19.94 1.39
N ASP A 86 -22.90 -20.92 1.52
CA ASP A 86 -23.21 -22.31 1.21
C ASP A 86 -24.33 -22.82 2.12
N ALA A 87 -24.34 -22.39 3.39
CA ALA A 87 -25.43 -22.69 4.31
C ALA A 87 -26.76 -22.06 3.87
N GLN A 88 -26.76 -20.80 3.42
CA GLN A 88 -27.97 -20.13 2.92
C GLN A 88 -28.51 -20.76 1.64
N LEU A 89 -27.62 -21.09 0.69
CA LEU A 89 -28.00 -21.76 -0.55
C LEU A 89 -28.57 -23.16 -0.27
N SER A 90 -27.94 -23.93 0.63
CA SER A 90 -28.45 -25.23 1.04
C SER A 90 -29.83 -25.14 1.73
N ALA A 91 -30.06 -24.11 2.53
CA ALA A 91 -31.36 -23.86 3.13
C ALA A 91 -32.45 -23.55 2.08
N LEU A 92 -32.11 -22.79 1.02
CA LEU A 92 -33.00 -22.54 -0.11
C LEU A 92 -33.27 -23.80 -0.93
N ASP A 93 -32.27 -24.68 -1.10
CA ASP A 93 -32.44 -25.97 -1.77
C ASP A 93 -33.42 -26.88 -1.00
N GLN A 94 -33.28 -26.93 0.33
CA GLN A 94 -34.22 -27.65 1.20
C GLN A 94 -35.64 -27.02 1.17
N GLU A 95 -35.74 -25.69 1.10
CA GLU A 95 -37.02 -24.98 0.94
C GLU A 95 -37.70 -25.42 -0.37
N GLU A 96 -36.95 -25.51 -1.48
CA GLU A 96 -37.47 -25.97 -2.78
C GLU A 96 -37.98 -27.40 -2.74
N GLU A 97 -37.17 -28.33 -2.23
CA GLU A 97 -37.55 -29.74 -2.12
C GLU A 97 -38.80 -29.92 -1.27
N SER A 98 -38.86 -29.24 -0.10
CA SER A 98 -40.02 -29.32 0.79
C SER A 98 -41.29 -28.74 0.17
N ALA A 99 -41.18 -27.67 -0.62
CA ALA A 99 -42.31 -27.05 -1.30
C ALA A 99 -42.83 -27.95 -2.44
N ILE A 100 -41.93 -28.51 -3.25
CA ILE A 100 -42.28 -29.45 -4.31
C ILE A 100 -42.89 -30.73 -3.72
N GLN A 101 -42.37 -31.23 -2.61
CA GLN A 101 -42.91 -32.41 -1.94
C GLN A 101 -44.35 -32.18 -1.45
N LYS A 102 -44.60 -31.07 -0.75
CA LYS A 102 -45.97 -30.70 -0.30
C LYS A 102 -46.94 -30.55 -1.46
N LEU A 103 -46.48 -29.98 -2.59
CA LEU A 103 -47.28 -29.86 -3.79
C LEU A 103 -47.60 -31.24 -4.39
N ASN A 104 -46.61 -32.12 -4.50
CA ASN A 104 -46.82 -33.50 -4.97
C ASN A 104 -47.80 -34.26 -4.05
N GLU A 105 -47.70 -34.10 -2.74
CA GLU A 105 -48.63 -34.70 -1.77
C GLU A 105 -50.06 -34.20 -1.99
N ARG A 106 -50.27 -32.88 -2.12
CA ARG A 106 -51.59 -32.28 -2.42
C ARG A 106 -52.16 -32.79 -3.76
N ILE A 107 -51.35 -32.81 -4.81
CA ILE A 107 -51.79 -33.29 -6.15
C ILE A 107 -52.11 -34.78 -6.12
N ASN A 108 -51.36 -35.59 -5.37
CA ASN A 108 -51.65 -37.01 -5.19
C ASN A 108 -52.96 -37.22 -4.42
N GLU A 109 -53.22 -36.43 -3.38
CA GLU A 109 -54.50 -36.46 -2.65
C GLU A 109 -55.68 -36.09 -3.57
N GLU A 110 -55.59 -34.97 -4.29
CA GLU A 110 -56.62 -34.52 -5.24
C GLU A 110 -56.85 -35.55 -6.37
N SER A 111 -55.78 -36.11 -6.94
CA SER A 111 -55.86 -37.16 -7.96
C SER A 111 -56.51 -38.44 -7.42
N SER A 112 -56.17 -38.84 -6.18
CA SER A 112 -56.76 -40.03 -5.55
C SER A 112 -58.26 -39.85 -5.27
N GLN A 113 -58.69 -38.63 -4.91
CA GLN A 113 -60.10 -38.31 -4.71
C GLN A 113 -60.89 -38.39 -6.02
N ILE A 114 -60.33 -37.82 -7.10
CA ILE A 114 -60.93 -37.88 -8.44
C ILE A 114 -61.05 -39.32 -8.94
N ILE A 115 -59.98 -40.13 -8.77
CA ILE A 115 -60.00 -41.55 -9.14
C ILE A 115 -61.01 -42.34 -8.30
N ALA A 116 -61.10 -42.07 -6.99
CA ALA A 116 -62.06 -42.76 -6.12
C ALA A 116 -63.51 -42.38 -6.45
N GLU A 117 -63.78 -41.12 -6.81
CA GLU A 117 -65.10 -40.67 -7.25
C GLU A 117 -65.47 -41.30 -8.61
N ALA A 118 -64.52 -41.34 -9.56
CA ALA A 118 -64.67 -42.01 -10.84
C ALA A 118 -64.94 -43.51 -10.68
N GLN A 119 -64.19 -44.21 -9.81
CA GLN A 119 -64.41 -45.64 -9.55
C GLN A 119 -65.79 -45.92 -8.94
N LYS A 120 -66.27 -45.08 -8.01
CA LYS A 120 -67.64 -45.16 -7.46
C LYS A 120 -68.69 -44.96 -8.54
N PHE A 121 -68.45 -44.03 -9.47
CA PHE A 121 -69.33 -43.75 -10.59
C PHE A 121 -69.34 -44.90 -11.60
N GLN A 122 -68.19 -45.49 -11.91
CA GLN A 122 -68.05 -46.66 -12.77
C GLN A 122 -68.74 -47.90 -12.16
N THR A 123 -68.54 -48.20 -10.88
CA THR A 123 -69.26 -49.30 -10.22
C THR A 123 -70.77 -49.12 -10.27
N TRP A 124 -71.24 -47.87 -10.19
CA TRP A 124 -72.67 -47.55 -10.35
C TRP A 124 -73.16 -47.77 -11.79
N ILE A 125 -72.39 -47.36 -12.80
CA ILE A 125 -72.69 -47.61 -14.23
C ILE A 125 -72.80 -49.12 -14.49
N HIS A 126 -71.80 -49.90 -14.04
CA HIS A 126 -71.76 -51.36 -14.18
C HIS A 126 -72.93 -52.08 -13.48
N THR A 127 -73.44 -51.52 -12.36
CA THR A 127 -74.59 -52.09 -11.62
C THR A 127 -75.95 -51.67 -12.20
N SER A 128 -75.99 -50.60 -12.99
CA SER A 128 -77.23 -49.96 -13.49
C SER A 128 -77.44 -50.10 -15.00
N VAL A 129 -76.63 -50.91 -15.68
CA VAL A 129 -76.73 -51.20 -17.12
C VAL A 129 -78.15 -51.64 -17.50
N GLY A 130 -78.74 -50.97 -18.48
CA GLY A 130 -80.09 -51.28 -18.98
C GLY A 130 -81.27 -50.66 -18.21
N LYS A 131 -81.04 -49.86 -17.17
CA LYS A 131 -82.07 -49.09 -16.45
C LYS A 131 -82.10 -47.62 -16.92
N LYS A 132 -83.27 -46.97 -16.89
CA LYS A 132 -83.40 -45.53 -17.16
C LYS A 132 -82.90 -44.71 -15.98
N ALA A 133 -82.04 -43.72 -16.23
CA ALA A 133 -81.56 -42.80 -15.20
C ALA A 133 -82.72 -41.97 -14.61
N THR A 134 -82.88 -41.99 -13.28
CA THR A 134 -83.96 -41.30 -12.56
C THR A 134 -83.62 -39.85 -12.21
N GLU A 135 -82.33 -39.48 -12.20
CA GLU A 135 -81.81 -38.15 -11.89
C GLU A 135 -80.56 -37.87 -12.77
N ASP A 136 -80.26 -36.59 -12.99
CA ASP A 136 -79.02 -36.17 -13.66
C ASP A 136 -77.82 -36.57 -12.80
N LYS A 137 -76.93 -37.36 -13.38
CA LYS A 137 -75.74 -37.86 -12.71
C LYS A 137 -74.54 -37.05 -13.17
N LEU A 138 -74.05 -36.19 -12.26
CA LEU A 138 -72.90 -35.32 -12.45
C LEU A 138 -71.71 -35.86 -11.64
N LEU A 139 -70.50 -35.67 -12.17
CA LEU A 139 -69.27 -35.77 -11.38
C LEU A 139 -69.09 -34.43 -10.66
N SER A 140 -68.62 -34.42 -9.41
CA SER A 140 -68.52 -33.19 -8.61
C SER A 140 -67.63 -32.10 -9.23
N TRP A 141 -66.78 -32.50 -10.16
CA TRP A 141 -65.77 -31.70 -10.85
C TRP A 141 -66.03 -31.53 -12.35
N SER A 142 -67.21 -31.94 -12.84
CA SER A 142 -67.65 -31.72 -14.23
C SER A 142 -69.04 -31.08 -14.28
N ASP A 143 -69.14 -29.93 -14.95
CA ASP A 143 -70.41 -29.25 -15.21
C ASP A 143 -71.26 -29.93 -16.31
N GLN A 144 -70.71 -30.93 -16.99
CA GLN A 144 -71.44 -31.77 -17.94
C GLN A 144 -72.04 -32.99 -17.23
N ALA A 145 -73.37 -33.08 -17.23
CA ALA A 145 -74.07 -34.29 -16.79
C ALA A 145 -73.65 -35.46 -17.71
N VAL A 146 -73.00 -36.48 -17.13
CA VAL A 146 -72.56 -37.67 -17.86
C VAL A 146 -73.77 -38.51 -18.29
N LEU A 147 -74.90 -38.39 -17.59
CA LEU A 147 -76.19 -39.00 -17.91
C LEU A 147 -77.33 -38.03 -17.58
N ARG A 148 -78.25 -37.83 -18.52
CA ARG A 148 -79.46 -37.02 -18.32
C ARG A 148 -80.65 -37.90 -17.95
N THR A 149 -81.61 -37.34 -17.20
CA THR A 149 -82.85 -38.05 -16.81
C THR A 149 -83.54 -38.71 -18.00
N GLY A 150 -83.75 -40.03 -17.93
CA GLY A 150 -84.47 -40.82 -18.94
C GLY A 150 -83.62 -41.59 -19.96
N GLU A 151 -82.30 -41.41 -19.99
CA GLU A 151 -81.37 -42.13 -20.88
C GLU A 151 -81.07 -43.56 -20.39
N ILE A 152 -80.82 -44.48 -21.32
CA ILE A 152 -80.47 -45.88 -21.03
C ILE A 152 -78.95 -45.96 -20.83
N VAL A 153 -78.53 -46.51 -19.69
CA VAL A 153 -77.12 -46.68 -19.35
C VAL A 153 -76.48 -47.72 -20.30
N SER A 154 -75.61 -47.25 -21.20
CA SER A 154 -74.77 -48.06 -22.12
C SER A 154 -73.35 -48.25 -21.53
N MET A 155 -72.63 -49.25 -22.02
CA MET A 155 -71.20 -49.45 -21.70
C MET A 155 -70.30 -48.35 -22.27
N ASP A 156 -70.78 -47.61 -23.29
CA ASP A 156 -70.04 -46.49 -23.92
C ASP A 156 -69.79 -45.33 -22.94
N TYR A 157 -70.60 -45.20 -21.89
CA TYR A 157 -70.42 -44.19 -20.84
C TYR A 157 -69.17 -44.44 -19.99
N ASP A 158 -68.63 -45.66 -19.96
CA ASP A 158 -67.38 -45.97 -19.25
C ASP A 158 -66.16 -45.38 -19.98
N MET A 159 -66.20 -45.32 -21.33
CA MET A 159 -65.20 -44.59 -22.12
C MET A 159 -65.27 -43.09 -21.88
N ILE A 160 -66.49 -42.52 -21.84
CA ILE A 160 -66.70 -41.08 -21.58
C ILE A 160 -66.19 -40.69 -20.18
N VAL A 161 -66.41 -41.54 -19.17
CA VAL A 161 -65.89 -41.32 -17.82
C VAL A 161 -64.36 -41.41 -17.77
N ASN A 162 -63.76 -42.38 -18.46
CA ASN A 162 -62.30 -42.48 -18.54
C ASN A 162 -61.68 -41.28 -19.27
N ASP A 163 -62.28 -40.80 -20.37
CA ASP A 163 -61.82 -39.63 -21.10
C ASP A 163 -61.91 -38.36 -20.24
N LEU A 164 -63.02 -38.15 -19.52
CA LEU A 164 -63.19 -37.03 -18.58
C LEU A 164 -62.18 -37.08 -17.43
N VAL A 165 -61.88 -38.27 -16.90
CA VAL A 165 -60.86 -38.46 -15.86
C VAL A 165 -59.47 -38.16 -16.40
N GLN A 166 -59.15 -38.61 -17.60
CA GLN A 166 -57.87 -38.31 -18.25
C GLN A 166 -57.71 -36.81 -18.52
N GLU A 167 -58.77 -36.15 -18.99
CA GLU A 167 -58.78 -34.70 -19.20
C GLU A 167 -58.53 -33.94 -17.88
N LYS A 168 -59.23 -34.32 -16.80
CA LYS A 168 -59.05 -33.67 -15.50
C LYS A 168 -57.71 -33.94 -14.85
N LEU A 169 -57.18 -35.17 -14.98
CA LEU A 169 -55.83 -35.50 -14.52
C LEU A 169 -54.78 -34.72 -15.30
N ASN A 170 -54.96 -34.54 -16.62
CA ASN A 170 -54.08 -33.71 -17.44
C ASN A 170 -54.14 -32.23 -17.00
N GLU A 171 -55.33 -31.68 -16.75
CA GLU A 171 -55.48 -30.30 -16.21
C GLU A 171 -54.75 -30.13 -14.87
N LEU A 172 -54.93 -31.07 -13.94
CA LEU A 172 -54.23 -31.06 -12.65
C LEU A 172 -52.72 -31.18 -12.81
N GLN A 173 -52.27 -31.98 -13.78
CA GLN A 173 -50.85 -32.15 -14.06
C GLN A 173 -50.25 -30.88 -14.68
N THR A 174 -50.97 -30.19 -15.58
CA THR A 174 -50.54 -28.89 -16.10
C THR A 174 -50.48 -27.83 -15.02
N LEU A 175 -51.49 -27.76 -14.13
CA LEU A 175 -51.49 -26.84 -12.98
C LEU A 175 -50.34 -27.14 -12.01
N SER A 176 -50.08 -28.42 -11.73
CA SER A 176 -48.94 -28.87 -10.93
C SER A 176 -47.62 -28.40 -11.56
N ASP A 177 -47.45 -28.59 -12.87
CA ASP A 177 -46.22 -28.23 -13.56
C ASP A 177 -46.00 -26.71 -13.59
N GLU A 178 -47.08 -25.92 -13.75
CA GLU A 178 -47.07 -24.47 -13.59
C GLU A 178 -46.68 -24.04 -12.17
N GLU A 179 -47.34 -24.55 -11.12
CA GLU A 179 -47.01 -24.24 -9.72
C GLU A 179 -45.56 -24.64 -9.38
N LYS A 180 -45.07 -25.79 -9.86
CA LYS A 180 -43.66 -26.21 -9.71
C LYS A 180 -42.71 -25.23 -10.39
N SER A 181 -43.06 -24.75 -11.58
CA SER A 181 -42.25 -23.79 -12.32
C SER A 181 -42.13 -22.44 -11.58
N ASP A 182 -43.23 -21.99 -10.97
CA ASP A 182 -43.27 -20.76 -10.16
C ASP A 182 -42.43 -20.88 -8.89
N ILE A 183 -42.51 -22.02 -8.19
CA ILE A 183 -41.69 -22.30 -7.01
C ILE A 183 -40.20 -22.25 -7.39
N ARG A 184 -39.81 -22.91 -8.48
CA ARG A 184 -38.43 -22.91 -8.98
C ARG A 184 -37.95 -21.52 -9.35
N LEU A 185 -38.76 -20.73 -10.04
CA LEU A 185 -38.40 -19.38 -10.46
C LEU A 185 -38.17 -18.48 -9.23
N ARG A 186 -39.07 -18.55 -8.24
CA ARG A 186 -38.97 -17.77 -7.01
C ARG A 186 -37.72 -18.11 -6.21
N ILE A 187 -37.39 -19.40 -6.08
CA ILE A 187 -36.20 -19.83 -5.34
C ILE A 187 -34.93 -19.53 -6.13
N SER A 188 -34.93 -19.67 -7.46
CA SER A 188 -33.82 -19.23 -8.30
C SER A 188 -33.52 -17.75 -8.10
N ALA A 189 -34.54 -16.89 -8.11
CA ALA A 189 -34.37 -15.47 -7.85
C ALA A 189 -33.79 -15.18 -6.46
N LYS A 190 -34.20 -15.93 -5.42
CA LYS A 190 -33.61 -15.84 -4.08
C LYS A 190 -32.12 -16.26 -4.09
N ARG A 191 -31.78 -17.37 -4.76
CA ARG A 191 -30.38 -17.84 -4.89
C ARG A 191 -29.51 -16.81 -5.58
N ASP A 192 -30.00 -16.22 -6.67
CA ASP A 192 -29.27 -15.21 -7.44
C ASP A 192 -29.05 -13.94 -6.61
N TYR A 193 -30.05 -13.53 -5.82
CA TYR A 193 -29.91 -12.41 -4.88
C TYR A 193 -28.81 -12.67 -3.84
N VAL A 194 -28.82 -13.83 -3.18
CA VAL A 194 -27.80 -14.22 -2.18
C VAL A 194 -26.40 -14.23 -2.82
N ARG A 195 -26.26 -14.79 -4.02
CA ARG A 195 -24.98 -14.81 -4.75
C ARG A 195 -24.49 -13.40 -5.10
N GLN A 196 -25.38 -12.53 -5.56
CA GLN A 196 -25.02 -11.17 -5.96
C GLN A 196 -24.63 -10.31 -4.75
N GLU A 197 -25.37 -10.41 -3.65
CA GLU A 197 -25.09 -9.67 -2.42
C GLU A 197 -23.71 -10.05 -1.85
N LEU A 198 -23.40 -11.34 -1.79
CA LEU A 198 -22.10 -11.81 -1.33
C LEU A 198 -20.97 -11.46 -2.29
N GLY A 199 -21.20 -11.55 -3.61
CA GLY A 199 -20.24 -11.09 -4.60
C GLY A 199 -19.86 -9.62 -4.37
N ALA A 200 -20.85 -8.76 -4.12
CA ALA A 200 -20.61 -7.36 -3.80
C ALA A 200 -19.87 -7.17 -2.46
N GLN A 201 -20.17 -7.96 -1.43
CA GLN A 201 -19.46 -7.91 -0.16
C GLN A 201 -18.00 -8.33 -0.31
N ILE A 202 -17.72 -9.44 -0.99
CA ILE A 202 -16.38 -9.95 -1.29
C ILE A 202 -15.58 -8.91 -2.07
N ASP A 203 -16.18 -8.30 -3.10
CA ASP A 203 -15.52 -7.26 -3.90
C ASP A 203 -15.21 -6.02 -3.05
N SER A 204 -16.11 -5.62 -2.14
CA SER A 204 -15.85 -4.49 -1.23
C SER A 204 -14.70 -4.79 -0.26
N ILE A 205 -14.66 -6.01 0.30
CA ILE A 205 -13.60 -6.44 1.22
C ILE A 205 -12.27 -6.45 0.48
N ARG A 206 -12.20 -7.05 -0.71
CA ARG A 206 -11.01 -7.06 -1.56
C ARG A 206 -10.51 -5.63 -1.84
N SER A 207 -11.40 -4.73 -2.24
CA SER A 207 -11.03 -3.33 -2.51
C SER A 207 -10.50 -2.61 -1.26
N ASP A 208 -11.13 -2.80 -0.10
CA ASP A 208 -10.68 -2.19 1.15
C ASP A 208 -9.29 -2.66 1.57
N ILE A 209 -8.95 -3.91 1.27
CA ILE A 209 -7.64 -4.48 1.59
C ILE A 209 -6.59 -3.97 0.64
N ASP A 210 -6.86 -3.95 -0.66
CA ASP A 210 -5.95 -3.39 -1.64
C ASP A 210 -5.60 -1.95 -1.26
N ASN A 211 -6.61 -1.15 -0.87
CA ASN A 211 -6.42 0.20 -0.34
C ASN A 211 -5.57 0.22 0.94
N LYS A 212 -5.86 -0.64 1.93
CA LYS A 212 -5.06 -0.73 3.18
C LYS A 212 -3.62 -1.15 2.91
N GLN A 213 -3.39 -2.14 2.05
CA GLN A 213 -2.07 -2.61 1.67
C GLN A 213 -1.29 -1.51 0.95
N GLU A 214 -1.93 -0.79 0.02
CA GLU A 214 -1.32 0.34 -0.68
C GLU A 214 -0.97 1.48 0.30
N MET A 215 -1.85 1.80 1.24
CA MET A 215 -1.56 2.77 2.30
C MET A 215 -0.36 2.33 3.16
N LEU A 216 -0.28 1.06 3.55
CA LEU A 216 0.86 0.55 4.32
C LEU A 216 2.17 0.59 3.52
N ARG A 217 2.14 0.21 2.25
CA ARG A 217 3.29 0.29 1.34
C ARG A 217 3.77 1.72 1.19
N THR A 218 2.87 2.64 0.87
CA THR A 218 3.22 4.07 0.68
C THR A 218 3.76 4.72 1.96
N GLN A 219 3.23 4.36 3.14
CA GLN A 219 3.79 4.82 4.42
C GLN A 219 5.21 4.30 4.67
N MET A 220 5.45 3.01 4.37
CA MET A 220 6.77 2.40 4.52
C MET A 220 7.77 2.98 3.50
N ASP A 221 7.35 3.14 2.25
CA ASP A 221 8.18 3.73 1.19
C ASP A 221 8.58 5.16 1.53
N ARG A 222 7.66 5.99 2.01
CA ARG A 222 7.99 7.34 2.50
C ARG A 222 9.01 7.31 3.64
N SER A 223 8.93 6.32 4.51
CA SER A 223 9.89 6.15 5.61
C SER A 223 11.27 5.72 5.10
N LEU A 224 11.31 4.90 4.04
CA LEU A 224 12.55 4.45 3.39
C LEU A 224 13.15 5.47 2.43
N ASP A 225 12.35 6.37 1.86
CA ASP A 225 12.82 7.44 0.98
C ASP A 225 13.82 8.35 1.70
N ASP A 226 13.59 8.60 3.00
CA ASP A 226 14.54 9.32 3.85
C ASP A 226 15.91 8.64 3.89
N LEU A 227 15.94 7.31 4.05
CA LEU A 227 17.17 6.51 4.01
C LEU A 227 17.84 6.49 2.63
N LYS A 228 17.04 6.36 1.57
CA LYS A 228 17.53 6.31 0.19
C LYS A 228 18.11 7.66 -0.25
N SER A 229 17.51 8.76 0.22
CA SER A 229 17.92 10.13 -0.10
C SER A 229 19.17 10.60 0.65
N LEU A 230 19.56 9.89 1.71
CA LEU A 230 20.74 10.23 2.51
C LEU A 230 22.02 10.03 1.71
N GLU A 231 22.72 11.13 1.47
CA GLU A 231 24.00 11.15 0.76
C GLU A 231 25.08 11.88 1.56
N GLU A 232 26.33 11.48 1.38
CA GLU A 232 27.46 12.24 1.93
C GLU A 232 27.49 13.68 1.41
N LYS A 233 27.87 14.62 2.26
CA LYS A 233 27.94 16.07 1.98
C LYS A 233 26.56 16.74 1.81
N GLN A 234 25.46 16.00 2.00
CA GLN A 234 24.14 16.58 2.12
C GLN A 234 24.06 17.48 3.36
N LEU A 235 23.33 18.58 3.23
CA LEU A 235 23.15 19.56 4.29
C LEU A 235 21.81 19.35 4.99
N LEU A 236 21.83 19.32 6.31
CA LEU A 236 20.63 19.11 7.13
C LEU A 236 20.39 20.31 8.03
N THR A 237 19.12 20.67 8.22
CA THR A 237 18.70 21.59 9.27
C THR A 237 18.69 20.87 10.62
N GLU A 238 18.68 21.62 11.72
CA GLU A 238 18.61 21.05 13.08
C GLU A 238 17.44 20.08 13.25
N ASN A 239 16.22 20.50 12.89
CA ASN A 239 15.03 19.65 13.00
C ASN A 239 15.18 18.35 12.21
N ARG A 240 15.63 18.47 10.95
CA ARG A 240 15.78 17.31 10.08
C ARG A 240 16.89 16.36 10.56
N TYR A 241 17.98 16.90 11.09
CA TYR A 241 19.03 16.11 11.70
C TYR A 241 18.51 15.33 12.91
N ARG A 242 17.73 15.97 13.80
CA ARG A 242 17.12 15.30 14.96
C ARG A 242 16.18 14.17 14.54
N GLU A 243 15.27 14.43 13.62
CA GLU A 243 14.34 13.42 13.07
C GLU A 243 15.09 12.20 12.49
N LEU A 244 16.09 12.47 11.65
CA LEU A 244 16.87 11.41 11.02
C LEU A 244 17.76 10.69 12.02
N SER A 245 18.33 11.39 13.00
CA SER A 245 19.19 10.77 14.02
C SER A 245 18.39 9.90 14.98
N GLU A 246 17.15 10.27 15.29
CA GLU A 246 16.25 9.47 16.12
C GLU A 246 15.85 8.17 15.41
N ARG A 247 15.56 8.24 14.10
CA ARG A 247 15.16 7.07 13.30
C ARG A 247 16.32 6.22 12.82
N TRP A 248 17.43 6.86 12.42
CA TRP A 248 18.50 6.27 11.62
C TRP A 248 19.92 6.59 12.12
N GLY A 249 20.09 6.90 13.41
CA GLY A 249 21.40 7.30 13.99
C GLY A 249 22.54 6.29 13.75
N ASN A 250 22.23 5.01 13.52
CA ASN A 250 23.23 3.99 13.21
C ASN A 250 23.64 3.92 11.72
N VAL A 251 22.90 4.60 10.85
CA VAL A 251 23.09 4.55 9.38
C VAL A 251 23.99 5.67 8.89
N PHE A 252 23.90 6.86 9.47
CA PHE A 252 24.70 8.00 9.04
C PHE A 252 25.31 8.74 10.22
N THR A 253 26.38 9.45 9.94
CA THR A 253 26.96 10.43 10.86
C THR A 253 26.90 11.79 10.20
N ALA A 254 26.56 12.81 10.96
CA ALA A 254 26.57 14.19 10.52
C ALA A 254 27.15 15.06 11.63
N GLY A 255 27.85 16.12 11.23
CA GLY A 255 28.46 17.07 12.15
C GLY A 255 28.34 18.49 11.64
N MET A 256 28.77 19.44 12.48
CA MET A 256 28.82 20.86 12.15
C MET A 256 30.25 21.39 12.35
N GLY A 257 30.46 22.66 11.99
CA GLY A 257 31.73 23.33 12.23
C GLY A 257 32.84 22.88 11.28
N ALA A 258 34.06 23.34 11.57
CA ALA A 258 35.21 23.01 10.73
C ALA A 258 35.69 21.57 10.92
N GLU A 259 35.38 20.92 12.04
CA GLU A 259 35.69 19.52 12.30
C GLU A 259 35.01 18.59 11.28
N ALA A 260 33.69 18.72 11.11
CA ALA A 260 32.95 17.92 10.13
C ALA A 260 33.47 18.13 8.70
N VAL A 261 33.83 19.37 8.35
CA VAL A 261 34.44 19.69 7.05
C VAL A 261 35.81 19.04 6.91
N ARG A 262 36.62 19.01 7.98
CA ARG A 262 37.94 18.38 8.01
C ARG A 262 37.84 16.89 7.76
N ASP A 263 36.92 16.22 8.43
CA ASP A 263 36.72 14.78 8.30
C ASP A 263 36.32 14.39 6.88
N ILE A 264 35.42 15.16 6.25
CA ILE A 264 35.04 14.94 4.86
C ILE A 264 36.24 15.14 3.94
N VAL A 265 36.98 16.23 4.12
CA VAL A 265 38.11 16.59 3.25
C VAL A 265 39.28 15.59 3.40
N ALA A 266 39.52 15.07 4.61
CA ALA A 266 40.57 14.08 4.89
C ALA A 266 40.28 12.71 4.25
N LYS A 267 39.00 12.37 4.03
CA LYS A 267 38.58 11.12 3.36
C LYS A 267 38.58 11.20 1.83
N LEU A 268 38.87 12.36 1.24
CA LEU A 268 38.76 12.54 -0.21
C LEU A 268 39.88 11.82 -0.97
N ASP A 269 39.47 10.91 -1.86
CA ASP A 269 40.36 10.37 -2.88
C ASP A 269 40.47 11.36 -4.08
N LEU A 270 41.57 12.11 -4.09
CA LEU A 270 41.87 13.07 -5.16
C LEU A 270 42.13 12.40 -6.51
N GLU A 271 42.58 11.14 -6.53
CA GLU A 271 42.83 10.42 -7.78
C GLU A 271 41.54 10.01 -8.45
N LYS A 272 40.64 9.40 -7.68
CA LYS A 272 39.30 9.04 -8.14
C LYS A 272 38.55 10.28 -8.61
N MET A 273 38.56 11.35 -7.82
CA MET A 273 37.89 12.61 -8.17
C MET A 273 38.44 13.23 -9.47
N GLN A 274 39.75 13.17 -9.70
CA GLN A 274 40.35 13.66 -10.95
C GLN A 274 39.84 12.87 -12.17
N LYS A 275 39.80 11.53 -12.09
CA LYS A 275 39.30 10.66 -13.16
C LYS A 275 37.83 10.95 -13.46
N GLU A 276 37.01 11.07 -12.42
CA GLU A 276 35.59 11.39 -12.53
C GLU A 276 35.34 12.76 -13.19
N LEU A 277 36.04 13.81 -12.74
CA LEU A 277 35.90 15.15 -13.30
C LEU A 277 36.37 15.23 -14.77
N ARG A 278 37.45 14.52 -15.12
CA ARG A 278 37.90 14.42 -16.53
C ARG A 278 36.87 13.72 -17.41
N ARG A 279 36.25 12.64 -16.91
CA ARG A 279 35.17 11.94 -17.61
C ARG A 279 33.95 12.85 -17.77
N GLU A 280 33.51 13.50 -16.70
CA GLU A 280 32.38 14.43 -16.70
C GLU A 280 32.55 15.55 -17.71
N MET A 281 33.75 16.14 -17.81
CA MET A 281 34.03 17.19 -18.79
C MET A 281 33.89 16.73 -20.25
N ARG A 282 34.28 15.49 -20.55
CA ARG A 282 34.22 14.89 -21.90
C ARG A 282 32.81 14.48 -22.28
N THR A 283 32.06 13.87 -21.36
CA THR A 283 30.72 13.32 -21.63
C THR A 283 29.62 14.37 -21.59
N THR A 284 29.77 15.39 -20.75
CA THR A 284 28.71 16.38 -20.52
C THR A 284 28.52 17.30 -21.72
N LYS A 285 27.27 17.41 -22.20
CA LYS A 285 26.86 18.36 -23.26
C LYS A 285 26.67 19.80 -22.74
N SER A 286 26.37 19.98 -21.45
CA SER A 286 26.18 21.30 -20.82
C SER A 286 27.48 22.10 -20.64
N LYS A 287 27.54 23.29 -21.24
CA LYS A 287 28.67 24.23 -21.14
C LYS A 287 28.93 24.70 -19.70
N GLN A 288 27.88 24.94 -18.92
CA GLN A 288 28.00 25.40 -17.53
C GLN A 288 28.60 24.31 -16.63
N ARG A 289 28.09 23.08 -16.73
CA ARG A 289 28.57 21.94 -15.96
C ARG A 289 30.03 21.60 -16.33
N ARG A 290 30.38 21.65 -17.62
CA ARG A 290 31.78 21.52 -18.08
C ARG A 290 32.70 22.60 -17.49
N LYS A 291 32.27 23.86 -17.45
CA LYS A 291 33.03 24.97 -16.83
C LYS A 291 33.23 24.77 -15.32
N LYS A 292 32.20 24.30 -14.61
CA LYS A 292 32.29 23.98 -13.18
C LYS A 292 33.27 22.84 -12.94
N ALA A 293 33.14 21.74 -13.68
CA ALA A 293 34.06 20.60 -13.58
C ALA A 293 35.52 21.00 -13.87
N ALA A 294 35.77 21.85 -14.87
CA ALA A 294 37.11 22.36 -15.17
C ALA A 294 37.73 23.15 -14.01
N LYS A 295 36.94 24.04 -13.37
CA LYS A 295 37.41 24.80 -12.19
C LYS A 295 37.75 23.89 -11.01
N ARG A 296 36.93 22.85 -10.78
CA ARG A 296 37.16 21.85 -9.72
C ARG A 296 38.40 21.01 -10.02
N LEU A 297 38.52 20.52 -11.25
CA LEU A 297 39.65 19.72 -11.70
C LEU A 297 40.97 20.46 -11.50
N ARG A 298 41.02 21.77 -11.80
CA ARG A 298 42.21 22.60 -11.55
C ARG A 298 42.63 22.60 -10.08
N VAL A 299 41.68 22.66 -9.14
CA VAL A 299 41.99 22.62 -7.70
C VAL A 299 42.51 21.23 -7.31
N VAL A 300 41.85 20.16 -7.77
CA VAL A 300 42.27 18.78 -7.50
C VAL A 300 43.67 18.49 -8.05
N GLU A 301 43.96 18.90 -9.28
CA GLU A 301 45.28 18.72 -9.89
C GLU A 301 46.38 19.50 -9.16
N ASN A 302 46.08 20.71 -8.67
CA ASN A 302 47.04 21.48 -7.87
C ASN A 302 47.39 20.77 -6.56
N PHE A 303 46.41 20.19 -5.85
CA PHE A 303 46.68 19.41 -4.64
C PHE A 303 47.49 18.15 -4.96
N ARG A 304 47.14 17.41 -6.02
CA ARG A 304 47.88 16.21 -6.42
C ARG A 304 49.33 16.51 -6.81
N LYS A 305 49.58 17.58 -7.57
CA LYS A 305 50.93 17.96 -8.02
C LYS A 305 51.81 18.48 -6.88
N SER A 306 51.22 19.17 -5.90
CA SER A 306 51.96 19.73 -4.79
C SER A 306 52.19 18.74 -3.65
N GLY A 307 51.44 17.63 -3.58
CA GLY A 307 51.48 16.70 -2.46
C GLY A 307 50.84 17.24 -1.19
N ASN A 308 50.29 18.46 -1.22
CA ASN A 308 49.64 19.07 -0.08
C ASN A 308 48.33 18.34 0.26
N ARG A 309 48.13 18.09 1.54
CA ARG A 309 46.90 17.46 2.05
C ARG A 309 45.77 18.50 2.16
N PRO A 310 44.60 18.28 1.56
CA PRO A 310 43.53 19.27 1.55
C PRO A 310 42.99 19.67 2.94
N GLU A 311 43.05 18.76 3.92
CA GLU A 311 42.65 19.00 5.31
C GLU A 311 43.52 20.03 6.02
N TRP A 312 44.71 20.36 5.51
CA TRP A 312 45.54 21.45 6.04
C TRP A 312 44.92 22.84 5.84
N MET A 313 43.86 22.96 5.03
CA MET A 313 43.03 24.16 4.98
C MET A 313 42.23 24.39 6.29
N ILE A 314 42.21 23.40 7.18
CA ILE A 314 41.56 23.45 8.49
C ILE A 314 42.64 23.28 9.55
N LEU A 315 42.81 24.33 10.35
CA LEU A 315 43.88 24.45 11.32
C LEU A 315 43.47 23.78 12.62
N THR A 316 44.36 22.97 13.18
CA THR A 316 44.30 22.48 14.57
C THR A 316 45.26 23.24 15.48
N ALA A 317 46.23 23.95 14.90
CA ALA A 317 47.13 24.84 15.61
C ALA A 317 47.33 26.14 14.81
N LEU A 318 47.33 27.27 15.51
CA LEU A 318 47.52 28.61 14.93
C LEU A 318 48.92 29.15 15.26
N PRO A 319 49.76 29.48 14.26
CA PRO A 319 51.06 30.08 14.54
C PRO A 319 50.94 31.48 15.13
N VAL A 320 51.82 31.79 16.10
CA VAL A 320 51.92 33.11 16.75
C VAL A 320 53.20 33.80 16.30
N ILE A 321 53.03 34.96 15.66
CA ILE A 321 54.11 35.80 15.17
C ILE A 321 55.02 36.26 16.33
N PRO A 322 56.35 36.36 16.12
CA PRO A 322 57.30 36.84 17.12
C PRO A 322 56.90 38.20 17.73
N PRO A 323 57.14 38.42 19.05
CA PRO A 323 56.76 39.66 19.73
C PRO A 323 57.32 40.95 19.10
N GLU A 324 58.52 40.89 18.51
CA GLU A 324 59.17 42.04 17.85
C GLU A 324 58.34 42.60 16.69
N LEU A 325 57.58 41.75 15.99
CA LEU A 325 56.69 42.14 14.91
C LEU A 325 55.30 42.56 15.40
N ARG A 326 55.04 42.49 16.71
CA ARG A 326 53.80 42.91 17.38
C ARG A 326 54.11 43.69 18.67
N PRO A 327 54.82 44.83 18.57
CA PRO A 327 55.35 45.53 19.74
C PRO A 327 54.24 46.06 20.65
N MET A 328 54.59 46.18 21.92
CA MET A 328 53.82 46.87 22.95
C MET A 328 54.72 47.97 23.51
N VAL A 329 54.28 49.23 23.35
CA VAL A 329 55.09 50.40 23.68
C VAL A 329 54.46 51.09 24.89
N GLN A 330 55.26 51.38 25.90
CA GLN A 330 54.83 52.16 27.05
C GLN A 330 54.75 53.64 26.65
N LEU A 331 53.65 54.30 27.02
CA LEU A 331 53.43 55.73 26.83
C LEU A 331 53.63 56.48 28.16
N ASP A 332 53.86 57.78 28.07
CA ASP A 332 53.91 58.67 29.23
C ASP A 332 52.59 58.58 30.03
N GLY A 333 52.70 58.49 31.35
CA GLY A 333 51.55 58.33 32.25
C GLY A 333 51.10 56.88 32.50
N GLY A 334 51.95 55.88 32.24
CA GLY A 334 51.71 54.49 32.63
C GLY A 334 50.74 53.70 31.74
N ARG A 335 50.36 54.26 30.58
CA ARG A 335 49.53 53.58 29.57
C ARG A 335 50.40 52.76 28.62
N PHE A 336 49.81 51.78 27.96
CA PHE A 336 50.48 50.99 26.93
C PHE A 336 49.73 51.08 25.60
N ALA A 337 50.47 51.26 24.51
CA ALA A 337 49.98 51.08 23.15
C ALA A 337 50.34 49.67 22.67
N THR A 338 49.34 48.92 22.23
CA THR A 338 49.50 47.54 21.75
C THR A 338 49.14 47.45 20.27
N SER A 339 49.90 46.67 19.50
CA SER A 339 49.48 46.27 18.15
C SER A 339 48.11 45.56 18.17
N ASP A 340 47.25 45.83 17.18
CA ASP A 340 45.96 45.15 16.99
C ASP A 340 46.10 43.61 16.97
N LEU A 341 47.23 43.09 16.49
CA LEU A 341 47.53 41.66 16.48
C LEU A 341 47.54 41.06 17.89
N ASN A 342 48.03 41.79 18.89
CA ASN A 342 48.03 41.34 20.28
C ASN A 342 46.59 41.18 20.80
N ASP A 343 45.70 42.11 20.45
CA ASP A 343 44.28 42.02 20.80
C ASP A 343 43.57 40.88 20.08
N LEU A 344 43.87 40.64 18.80
CA LEU A 344 43.31 39.51 18.05
C LEU A 344 43.78 38.17 18.65
N TYR A 345 45.08 38.01 18.91
CA TYR A 345 45.60 36.80 19.56
C TYR A 345 44.99 36.61 20.95
N ARG A 346 44.87 37.67 21.75
CA ARG A 346 44.22 37.61 23.07
C ARG A 346 42.77 37.14 22.97
N ARG A 347 41.99 37.63 21.99
CA ARG A 347 40.61 37.17 21.77
C ARG A 347 40.53 35.71 21.35
N VAL A 348 41.51 35.22 20.57
CA VAL A 348 41.58 33.81 20.17
C VAL A 348 41.97 32.92 21.35
N ILE A 349 42.85 33.38 22.24
CA ILE A 349 43.27 32.61 23.43
C ILE A 349 42.13 32.54 24.46
N ASN A 350 41.35 33.61 24.60
CA ASN A 350 40.27 33.70 25.58
C ASN A 350 38.97 32.98 25.16
N ARG A 351 38.84 32.62 23.88
CA ARG A 351 37.68 31.91 23.33
C ARG A 351 38.04 30.44 23.16
#